data_AF-R4KZ48-F1
#
_entry.id   AF-R4KZ48-F1
#
_cell.length_a   1.000
_cell.length_b   1.000
_cell.length_c   1.000
_cell.angle_alpha   90.00
_cell.angle_beta   90.00
_cell.angle_gamma   90.00
#
_symmetry.space_group_name_H-M   'P 1'
#
loop_
_entity.id
_entity.type
_entity.pdbx_description
1 polymer ?
#
loop_
_entity_poly.entity_id
_entity_poly.type
_entity_poly.pdbx_seq_one_letter_code
_entity_poly.pdbx_strand_id
1 'polypeptide(L)'
;NGLNRMVPFHNFDEPLEGYAAHLTHVASGRHYAPRPDGLRIHDLRSVDVQDMKRWTERIYEAIDLRKVFDFEGKEIPLDEEHGADILGALIESSAESKNRGYYGSLHNWGHVMISYMH
;
A
#
# COMPACT_ATOMS: atom_id res chain seq x y z
N ASN A 1 13.38 -1.85 25.44
CA ASN A 1 12.23 -1.00 25.79
C ASN A 1 11.02 -1.75 26.36
N GLY A 2 10.94 -3.09 26.31
CA GLY A 2 9.85 -3.82 26.99
C GLY A 2 8.44 -3.60 26.40
N LEU A 3 8.37 -3.11 25.16
CA LEU A 3 7.12 -2.82 24.46
C LEU A 3 6.61 -4.06 23.72
N ASN A 4 5.31 -4.08 23.46
CA ASN A 4 4.67 -5.07 22.59
C ASN A 4 5.20 -4.95 21.15
N ARG A 5 5.03 -6.02 20.37
CA ARG A 5 5.28 -5.97 18.91
C ARG A 5 4.29 -5.00 18.26
N MET A 6 4.72 -4.36 17.18
CA MET A 6 3.85 -3.49 16.38
C MET A 6 2.66 -4.28 15.85
N VAL A 7 1.49 -3.63 15.87
CA VAL A 7 0.27 -4.17 15.27
C VAL A 7 0.20 -3.79 13.79
N PRO A 8 -0.31 -4.66 12.90
CA PRO A 8 -0.43 -4.35 11.48
C PRO A 8 -1.59 -3.38 11.23
N PHE A 9 -1.38 -2.40 10.36
CA PHE A 9 -2.44 -1.53 9.85
C PHE A 9 -3.20 -2.23 8.71
N HIS A 10 -4.13 -3.11 9.09
CA HIS A 10 -4.91 -3.96 8.17
C HIS A 10 -6.33 -3.44 7.94
N ASN A 11 -6.82 -2.58 8.83
CA ASN A 11 -8.12 -1.94 8.72
C ASN A 11 -7.93 -0.47 8.35
N PHE A 12 -8.18 -0.14 7.08
CA PHE A 12 -8.05 1.21 6.55
C PHE A 12 -9.02 2.23 7.15
N ASP A 13 -10.02 1.78 7.90
CA ASP A 13 -10.90 2.69 8.61
C ASP A 13 -10.31 3.10 9.96
N GLU A 14 -9.26 2.47 10.49
CA GLU A 14 -8.67 2.83 11.79
C GLU A 14 -7.96 4.19 11.77
N PRO A 15 -8.05 4.97 12.87
CA PRO A 15 -7.27 6.19 13.00
C PRO A 15 -5.79 5.87 13.22
N LEU A 16 -4.90 6.70 12.67
CA LEU A 16 -3.46 6.58 12.87
C LEU A 16 -2.99 7.41 14.06
N GLU A 17 -1.90 6.96 14.70
CA GLU A 17 -1.18 7.81 15.66
C GLU A 17 -0.52 9.00 14.96
N GLY A 18 -0.42 10.09 15.72
CA GLY A 18 0.25 11.31 15.33
C GLY A 18 1.75 11.18 15.35
N TYR A 19 2.41 11.97 14.50
CA TYR A 19 3.85 12.06 14.43
C TYR A 19 4.28 13.43 13.90
N ALA A 20 5.21 14.07 14.60
CA ALA A 20 5.83 15.32 14.19
C ALA A 20 7.32 15.08 13.90
N ALA A 21 7.68 15.13 12.61
CA ALA A 21 9.04 14.83 12.17
C ALA A 21 10.07 15.91 12.56
N HIS A 22 9.62 17.15 12.74
CA HIS A 22 10.48 18.33 12.97
C HIS A 22 11.58 18.49 11.91
N LEU A 23 11.25 18.17 10.65
CA LEU A 23 12.17 18.28 9.50
C LEU A 23 11.82 19.48 8.61
N THR A 24 12.86 20.21 8.22
CA THR A 24 12.77 21.40 7.37
C THR A 24 13.45 21.15 6.02
N HIS A 25 12.76 21.48 4.94
CA HIS A 25 13.30 21.48 3.58
C HIS A 25 13.93 22.84 3.26
N VAL A 26 15.23 22.98 3.59
CA VAL A 26 16.00 24.24 3.55
C VAL A 26 15.90 24.96 2.20
N ALA A 27 15.90 24.24 1.09
CA ALA A 27 15.84 24.83 -0.25
C ALA A 27 14.55 25.63 -0.50
N SER A 28 13.47 25.36 0.25
CA SER A 28 12.16 26.00 0.08
C SER A 28 11.67 26.75 1.31
N GLY A 29 12.32 26.58 2.46
CA GLY A 29 11.82 27.04 3.76
C GLY A 29 10.57 26.32 4.27
N ARG A 30 10.04 25.31 3.55
CA ARG A 30 8.90 24.49 3.97
C ARG A 30 9.32 23.40 4.95
N HIS A 31 8.34 22.81 5.63
CA HIS A 31 8.53 21.70 6.56
C HIS A 31 7.72 20.47 6.12
N TYR A 32 8.15 19.29 6.54
CA TYR A 32 7.28 18.11 6.46
C TYR A 32 6.10 18.29 7.40
N ALA A 33 4.89 18.13 6.88
CA ALA A 33 3.67 18.34 7.66
C ALA A 33 3.62 17.34 8.84
N PRO A 34 3.40 17.81 10.08
CA PRO A 34 3.12 16.92 11.19
C PRO A 34 1.73 16.30 11.03
N ARG A 35 1.56 15.05 11.45
CA ARG A 35 0.25 14.39 11.52
C ARG A 35 -0.25 14.43 12.97
N PRO A 36 -1.39 15.05 13.30
CA PRO A 36 -2.00 14.91 14.62
C PRO A 36 -2.62 13.51 14.81
N ASP A 37 -2.87 13.14 16.07
CA ASP A 37 -3.56 11.89 16.41
C ASP A 37 -4.99 11.85 15.87
N GLY A 38 -5.47 10.65 15.53
CA GLY A 38 -6.91 10.42 15.29
C GLY A 38 -7.37 10.59 13.84
N LEU A 39 -6.48 10.97 12.93
CA LEU A 39 -6.79 11.07 11.50
C LEU A 39 -6.91 9.67 10.87
N ARG A 40 -7.81 9.54 9.89
CA ARG A 40 -8.01 8.32 9.10
C ARG A 40 -7.58 8.56 7.67
N ILE A 41 -7.12 7.52 6.97
CA ILE A 41 -6.85 7.66 5.54
C ILE A 41 -8.16 8.04 4.83
N HIS A 42 -8.04 8.88 3.81
CA HIS A 42 -9.16 9.37 3.04
C HIS A 42 -8.83 9.39 1.55
N ASP A 43 -9.85 9.54 0.72
CA ASP A 43 -9.69 9.55 -0.72
C ASP A 43 -8.79 10.71 -1.17
N LEU A 44 -8.00 10.43 -2.21
CA LEU A 44 -7.23 11.41 -2.94
C LEU A 44 -7.84 11.55 -4.34
N ARG A 45 -7.50 12.64 -5.03
CA ARG A 45 -8.00 12.88 -6.40
C ARG A 45 -7.72 11.72 -7.37
N SER A 46 -6.62 11.00 -7.16
CA SER A 46 -6.10 9.97 -8.06
C SER A 46 -6.40 8.54 -7.62
N VAL A 47 -6.86 8.32 -6.39
CA VAL A 47 -7.11 6.98 -5.83
C VAL A 47 -8.06 7.10 -4.63
N ASP A 48 -9.01 6.18 -4.51
CA ASP A 48 -9.90 6.10 -3.37
C ASP A 48 -9.47 4.99 -2.38
N VAL A 49 -9.92 5.09 -1.13
CA VAL A 49 -9.66 4.06 -0.10
C VAL A 49 -10.27 2.71 -0.50
N GLN A 50 -11.32 2.72 -1.32
CA GLN A 50 -11.97 1.51 -1.80
C GLN A 50 -11.08 0.73 -2.78
N ASP A 51 -10.29 1.40 -3.61
CA ASP A 51 -9.33 0.80 -4.54
C ASP A 51 -8.25 0.08 -3.75
N MET A 52 -7.76 0.67 -2.66
CA MET A 52 -6.81 0.03 -1.75
C MET A 52 -7.39 -1.25 -1.14
N LYS A 53 -8.64 -1.22 -0.66
CA LYS A 53 -9.34 -2.41 -0.14
C LYS A 53 -9.47 -3.48 -1.23
N ARG A 54 -9.89 -3.07 -2.43
CA ARG A 54 -10.07 -3.96 -3.59
C ARG A 54 -8.77 -4.61 -4.05
N TRP A 55 -7.66 -3.88 -4.08
CA TRP A 55 -6.35 -4.44 -4.42
C TRP A 55 -5.89 -5.45 -3.38
N THR A 56 -6.10 -5.15 -2.09
CA THR A 56 -5.81 -6.08 -1.00
C THR A 56 -6.59 -7.39 -1.16
N GLU A 57 -7.90 -7.31 -1.42
CA GLU A 57 -8.75 -8.47 -1.65
C GLU A 57 -8.29 -9.30 -2.86
N ARG A 58 -8.01 -8.65 -4.00
CA ARG A 58 -7.53 -9.32 -5.22
C ARG A 58 -6.18 -10.02 -5.02
N ILE A 59 -5.28 -9.42 -4.24
CA ILE A 59 -4.00 -10.04 -3.91
C ILE A 59 -4.20 -11.27 -3.03
N TYR A 60 -5.07 -11.19 -2.01
CA TYR A 60 -5.41 -12.36 -1.20
C TYR A 60 -6.06 -13.48 -2.02
N GLU A 61 -7.00 -13.15 -2.90
CA GLU A 61 -7.61 -14.12 -3.80
C GLU A 61 -6.57 -14.82 -4.69
N ALA A 62 -5.62 -14.08 -5.25
CA ALA A 62 -4.54 -14.65 -6.05
C ALA A 62 -3.64 -15.61 -5.24
N ILE A 63 -3.36 -15.27 -3.98
CA ILE A 63 -2.59 -16.11 -3.05
C ILE A 63 -3.36 -17.40 -2.76
N ASP A 64 -4.64 -17.30 -2.40
CA ASP A 64 -5.49 -18.44 -2.06
C ASP A 64 -5.68 -19.40 -3.24
N LEU A 65 -5.84 -18.85 -4.45
CA LEU A 65 -5.92 -19.62 -5.69
C LEU A 65 -4.56 -20.11 -6.21
N ARG A 66 -3.45 -19.66 -5.62
CA ARG A 66 -2.07 -19.94 -6.03
C ARG A 66 -1.78 -19.56 -7.49
N LYS A 67 -2.41 -18.50 -7.99
CA LYS A 67 -2.21 -18.00 -9.36
C LYS A 67 -2.58 -16.53 -9.46
N VAL A 68 -1.94 -15.84 -10.41
CA VAL A 68 -2.26 -14.46 -10.79
C VAL A 68 -2.71 -14.42 -12.26
N PHE A 69 -3.35 -13.34 -12.65
CA PHE A 69 -3.69 -13.08 -14.05
C PHE A 69 -2.80 -11.97 -14.59
N ASP A 70 -2.20 -12.16 -15.75
CA ASP A 70 -1.54 -11.07 -16.46
C ASP A 70 -2.56 -10.12 -17.13
N PHE A 71 -2.06 -9.09 -17.83
CA PHE A 71 -2.90 -8.10 -18.51
C PHE A 71 -3.70 -8.68 -19.68
N GLU A 72 -3.33 -9.84 -20.22
CA GLU A 72 -4.05 -10.56 -21.28
C GLU A 72 -5.09 -11.55 -20.69
N GLY A 73 -5.14 -11.68 -19.36
CA GLY A 73 -6.01 -12.62 -18.66
C GLY A 73 -5.47 -14.05 -18.60
N LYS A 74 -4.19 -14.26 -18.93
CA LYS A 74 -3.56 -15.56 -18.80
C LYS A 74 -3.18 -15.82 -17.35
N GLU A 75 -3.41 -17.05 -16.92
CA GLU A 75 -3.04 -17.54 -15.59
C GLU A 75 -1.53 -17.79 -15.50
N ILE A 76 -0.92 -17.24 -14.46
CA ILE A 76 0.47 -17.48 -14.08
C ILE A 76 0.46 -18.11 -12.67
N PRO A 77 0.97 -19.34 -12.49
CA PRO A 77 1.01 -19.97 -11.18
C PRO A 77 1.96 -19.25 -10.22
N LEU A 78 1.60 -19.23 -8.94
CA LEU A 78 2.48 -18.83 -7.85
C LEU A 78 3.20 -20.08 -7.34
N ASP A 79 4.33 -20.41 -7.97
CA ASP A 79 5.17 -21.55 -7.58
C ASP A 79 6.16 -21.20 -6.46
N GLU A 80 6.86 -22.20 -5.94
CA GLU A 80 7.80 -22.04 -4.82
C GLU A 80 9.06 -21.24 -5.21
N GLU A 81 9.41 -21.17 -6.49
CA GLU A 81 10.65 -20.55 -6.98
C GLU A 81 10.44 -19.04 -7.27
N HIS A 82 9.31 -18.68 -7.87
CA HIS A 82 9.01 -17.36 -8.39
C HIS A 82 7.81 -16.68 -7.74
N GLY A 83 6.98 -17.41 -6.98
CA GLY A 83 5.73 -16.87 -6.44
C GLY A 83 5.94 -15.64 -5.55
N ALA A 84 7.01 -15.62 -4.73
CA ALA A 84 7.35 -14.47 -3.89
C ALA A 84 7.80 -13.25 -4.71
N ASP A 85 8.58 -13.45 -5.78
CA ASP A 85 9.03 -12.38 -6.67
C ASP A 85 7.84 -11.76 -7.42
N ILE A 86 6.94 -12.60 -7.95
CA ILE A 86 5.69 -12.16 -8.59
C ILE A 86 4.86 -11.35 -7.60
N LEU A 87 4.63 -11.85 -6.39
CA LEU A 87 3.85 -11.14 -5.37
C LEU A 87 4.51 -9.80 -4.97
N GLY A 88 5.84 -9.77 -4.83
CA GLY A 88 6.58 -8.53 -4.58
C GLY A 88 6.32 -7.48 -5.66
N ALA A 89 6.44 -7.88 -6.92
CA ALA A 89 6.18 -7.03 -8.08
C ALA A 89 4.72 -6.55 -8.16
N LEU A 90 3.75 -7.30 -7.63
CA LEU A 90 2.34 -6.88 -7.57
C LEU A 90 2.07 -5.94 -6.39
N ILE A 91 2.58 -6.25 -5.19
CA ILE A 91 2.26 -5.55 -3.92
C ILE A 91 2.91 -4.17 -3.85
N GLU A 92 4.18 -4.03 -4.23
CA GLU A 92 4.81 -2.72 -4.43
C GLU A 92 4.06 -1.91 -5.51
N SER A 93 3.62 -2.68 -6.51
CA SER A 93 3.71 -2.46 -7.95
C SER A 93 5.06 -1.89 -8.41
N SER A 94 5.87 -2.76 -9.01
CA SER A 94 7.02 -2.35 -9.83
C SER A 94 6.63 -2.33 -11.32
N ALA A 95 7.58 -1.97 -12.20
CA ALA A 95 7.38 -2.10 -13.64
C ALA A 95 7.14 -3.56 -14.09
N GLU A 96 7.54 -4.54 -13.26
CA GLU A 96 7.42 -5.97 -13.54
C GLU A 96 6.06 -6.57 -13.11
N SER A 97 5.17 -5.75 -12.56
CA SER A 97 3.80 -6.16 -12.20
C SER A 97 3.09 -6.78 -13.40
N LYS A 98 2.61 -8.02 -13.25
CA LYS A 98 1.96 -8.76 -14.34
C LYS A 98 0.63 -8.15 -14.77
N ASN A 99 -0.05 -7.44 -13.87
CA ASN A 99 -1.29 -6.73 -14.18
C ASN A 99 -1.55 -5.58 -13.20
N ARG A 100 -0.85 -4.45 -13.41
CA ARG A 100 -0.98 -3.25 -12.56
C ARG A 100 -2.39 -2.66 -12.55
N GLY A 101 -3.13 -2.76 -13.66
CA GLY A 101 -4.52 -2.29 -13.74
C GLY A 101 -5.47 -3.05 -12.81
N TYR A 102 -5.18 -4.34 -12.59
CA TYR A 102 -6.00 -5.20 -11.74
C TYR A 102 -5.52 -5.23 -10.28
N TYR A 103 -4.22 -5.43 -10.04
CA TYR A 103 -3.65 -5.55 -8.69
C TYR A 103 -3.23 -4.21 -8.08
N GLY A 104 -3.20 -3.13 -8.86
CA GLY A 104 -2.94 -1.79 -8.37
C GLY A 104 -1.49 -1.53 -7.98
N SER A 105 -1.31 -0.67 -6.96
CA SER A 105 -0.03 -0.25 -6.39
C SER A 105 -0.18 -0.04 -4.89
N LEU A 106 -0.50 -1.13 -4.19
CA LEU A 106 -0.98 -1.09 -2.80
C LEU A 106 0.02 -0.44 -1.84
N HIS A 107 1.28 -0.90 -1.82
CA HIS A 107 2.30 -0.36 -0.92
C HIS A 107 2.57 1.13 -1.20
N ASN A 108 2.78 1.50 -2.47
CA ASN A 108 3.13 2.87 -2.82
C ASN A 108 1.99 3.85 -2.54
N TRP A 109 0.74 3.47 -2.86
CA TRP A 109 -0.41 4.31 -2.51
C TRP A 109 -0.64 4.41 -1.00
N GLY A 110 -0.27 3.37 -0.23
CA GLY A 110 -0.25 3.44 1.23
C GLY A 110 0.65 4.57 1.73
N HIS A 111 1.87 4.68 1.21
CA HIS A 111 2.78 5.80 1.52
C HIS A 111 2.18 7.15 1.14
N VAL A 112 1.63 7.27 -0.07
CA VAL A 112 1.08 8.54 -0.55
C VAL A 112 -0.13 8.96 0.28
N MET A 113 -1.09 8.08 0.50
CA MET A 113 -2.28 8.37 1.30
C MET A 113 -1.88 8.83 2.70
N ILE A 114 -1.02 8.09 3.41
CA ILE A 114 -0.58 8.44 4.77
C ILE A 114 0.17 9.78 4.80
N SER A 115 0.94 10.09 3.75
CA SER A 115 1.70 11.34 3.64
C SER A 115 0.79 12.57 3.44
N TYR A 116 -0.36 12.40 2.79
CA TYR A 116 -1.32 13.46 2.48
C TYR A 116 -2.56 13.47 3.38
N MET A 117 -2.53 12.79 4.53
CA MET A 117 -3.64 12.74 5.49
C MET A 117 -3.95 14.05 6.23
N HIS A 118 -3.07 15.06 6.13
CA HIS A 118 -3.08 16.26 6.96
C HIS A 118 -3.95 17.38 6.40
#